data_AF-F7SXX3-F1
#
_entry.id   AF-F7SXX3-F1
#
_cell.length_a   1.000
_cell.length_b   1.000
_cell.length_c   1.000
_cell.angle_alpha   90.00
_cell.angle_beta   90.00
_cell.angle_gamma   90.00
#
_symmetry.space_group_name_H-M   'P 1'
#
loop_
_entity.id
_entity.type
_entity.pdbx_description
1 polymer ?
#
loop_
_entity_poly.entity_id
_entity_poly.type
_entity_poly.pdbx_seq_one_letter_code
_entity_poly.pdbx_strand_id
1 'polypeptide(L)' 'MLEGHVLRGLPAPCFIKIADSAYACNDTVAELSFEHAGTFQVTVEAWPYLNKEFTVENPPL' A
#
# COMPACT_ATOMS: atom_id res chain seq x y z
N MET A 1 -6.93 -5.06 4.03
CA MET A 1 -8.01 -4.43 3.27
C MET A 1 -7.60 -3.00 2.97
N LEU A 2 -7.86 -2.53 1.76
CA LEU A 2 -7.67 -1.13 1.40
C LEU A 2 -9.00 -0.40 1.64
N GLU A 3 -8.97 0.65 2.45
CA GLU A 3 -10.10 1.54 2.72
C GLU A 3 -9.70 2.96 2.32
N GLY A 4 -10.05 3.38 1.11
CA GLY A 4 -9.59 4.64 0.52
C GLY A 4 -8.07 4.63 0.36
N HIS A 5 -7.38 5.39 1.21
CA HIS A 5 -5.93 5.48 1.26
C HIS A 5 -5.30 4.75 2.45
N VAL A 6 -6.07 3.96 3.21
CA VAL A 6 -5.55 3.26 4.39
C VAL A 6 -5.53 1.76 4.14
N LEU A 7 -4.36 1.15 4.28
CA LEU A 7 -4.19 -0.29 4.28
C LEU A 7 -4.30 -0.80 5.73
N ARG A 8 -5.22 -1.72 5.97
CA ARG A 8 -5.44 -2.36 7.28
C ARG A 8 -5.28 -3.87 7.22
N GLY A 9 -4.88 -4.50 8.33
CA GLY A 9 -4.66 -5.94 8.38
C GLY A 9 -3.48 -6.38 7.50
N LEU A 10 -2.42 -5.58 7.49
CA LEU A 10 -1.17 -5.90 6.82
C LEU A 10 -0.41 -6.99 7.59
N PRO A 11 0.25 -7.93 6.90
CA PRO A 11 1.09 -8.95 7.52
C PRO A 11 2.44 -8.35 7.99
N ALA A 12 2.46 -7.71 9.16
CA ALA A 12 3.68 -7.13 9.72
C ALA A 12 4.72 -8.20 10.14
N PRO A 13 6.02 -8.04 9.82
CA PRO A 13 6.60 -6.97 8.99
C PRO A 13 6.38 -7.20 7.49
N CYS A 14 6.05 -6.13 6.77
CA CYS A 14 5.84 -6.14 5.32
C CYS A 14 6.52 -4.96 4.63
N PHE A 15 6.61 -5.03 3.31
CA PHE A 15 7.06 -3.96 2.43
C PHE A 15 5.91 -3.53 1.54
N ILE A 16 5.64 -2.23 1.52
CA ILE A 16 4.64 -1.61 0.67
C ILE A 16 5.39 -0.97 -0.49
N LYS A 17 5.27 -1.56 -1.68
CA LYS A 17 5.81 -1.02 -2.92
C LYS A 17 4.75 -0.21 -3.64
N ILE A 18 5.09 1.01 -4.02
CA ILE A 18 4.22 1.92 -4.76
C ILE A 18 5.03 2.41 -5.95
N ALA A 19 4.62 2.01 -7.16
CA ALA A 19 5.43 2.22 -8.36
C ALA A 19 6.87 1.68 -8.20
N ASP A 20 7.87 2.57 -8.10
CA ASP A 20 9.30 2.21 -7.93
C ASP A 20 9.78 2.37 -6.47
N SER A 21 8.96 2.93 -5.60
CA SER A 21 9.31 3.20 -4.19
C SER A 21 8.90 2.03 -3.30
N ALA A 22 9.78 1.59 -2.40
CA ALA A 22 9.50 0.56 -1.41
C ALA A 22 9.56 1.14 0.01
N TYR A 23 8.50 0.93 0.78
CA TYR A 23 8.36 1.40 2.16
C TYR A 23 8.27 0.22 3.12
N ALA A 24 9.15 0.14 4.09
CA ALA A 24 9.07 -0.86 5.15
C ALA A 24 7.93 -0.49 6.12
N CYS A 25 7.00 -1.42 6.36
CA CYS A 25 5.89 -1.27 7.27
C CYS A 25 5.91 -2.41 8.30
N ASN A 26 6.20 -2.07 9.55
CA ASN A 26 6.23 -3.02 10.67
C ASN A 26 4.92 -3.05 11.46
N ASP A 27 3.89 -2.38 10.94
CA ASP A 27 2.58 -2.27 11.55
C ASP A 27 1.53 -2.99 10.70
N THR A 28 0.40 -3.29 11.33
CA THR A 28 -0.74 -3.90 10.63
C THR A 28 -1.60 -2.88 9.90
N VAL A 29 -1.27 -1.59 10.03
CA VAL A 29 -1.97 -0.46 9.42
C VAL A 29 -0.94 0.48 8.79
N ALA A 30 -1.21 0.93 7.56
CA ALA A 30 -0.41 1.94 6.87
C ALA A 30 -1.32 2.94 6.17
N GLU A 31 -1.00 4.22 6.28
CA GLU A 31 -1.66 5.29 5.54
C GLU A 31 -0.84 5.64 4.30
N LEU A 32 -1.53 5.69 3.17
CA LEU A 32 -0.96 6.05 1.88
C LEU A 32 -1.28 7.52 1.62
N SER A 33 -0.30 8.28 1.14
CA SER A 33 -0.52 9.66 0.73
C SER A 33 0.13 9.86 -0.63
N PHE A 34 -0.65 10.38 -1.58
CA PHE A 34 -0.24 10.58 -2.96
C PHE A 34 -0.29 12.06 -3.29
N GLU A 35 0.81 12.60 -3.81
CA GLU A 35 0.92 14.03 -4.15
C GLU A 35 0.14 14.43 -5.42
N HIS A 36 -0.14 13.45 -6.27
CA HIS A 36 -0.83 13.65 -7.54
C HIS A 36 -2.13 12.86 -7.60
N ALA A 37 -3.12 13.41 -8.31
CA ALA A 37 -4.34 12.70 -8.65
C ALA A 37 -4.05 11.62 -9.70
N GLY A 38 -4.59 10.43 -9.51
CA GLY A 38 -4.39 9.30 -10.42
C GLY A 38 -4.58 7.94 -9.74
N THR A 39 -4.34 6.90 -10.52
CA THR A 39 -4.42 5.50 -10.06
C THR A 39 -3.02 4.98 -9.77
N PHE A 40 -2.81 4.50 -8.56
CA PHE A 40 -1.54 3.95 -8.08
C PHE A 40 -1.66 2.46 -7.79
N GLN A 41 -0.70 1.69 -8.30
CA GLN A 41 -0.56 0.28 -7.96
C GLN A 41 0.29 0.15 -6.69
N VAL A 42 -0.27 -0.50 -5.68
CA VAL A 42 0.35 -0.70 -4.38
C VAL A 42 0.49 -2.20 -4.14
N THR A 43 1.72 -2.68 -4.06
CA THR A 43 2.05 -4.08 -3.83
C THR A 43 2.56 -4.25 -2.41
N VAL A 44 1.84 -5.02 -1.61
CA VAL A 44 2.27 -5.44 -0.27
C VAL A 44 3.01 -6.76 -0.40
N GLU A 45 4.30 -6.75 -0.13
CA GLU A 45 5.15 -7.93 -0.09
C GLU A 45 5.48 -8.26 1.36
N ALA A 46 5.20 -9.48 1.79
CA ALA A 46 5.55 -9.93 3.13
C ALA A 46 5.99 -11.37 3.06
N TRP A 47 7.24 -11.66 3.42
CA TRP A 47 7.73 -13.03 3.40
C TRP A 47 7.20 -13.80 4.62
N PRO A 48 6.74 -15.07 4.49
CA PRO A 48 6.66 -15.90 3.28
C PRO A 48 5.29 -15.85 2.59
N TYR A 49 4.46 -14.85 2.89
CA TYR A 49 3.15 -14.66 2.27
C TYR A 49 3.26 -14.27 0.79
N LEU A 50 2.17 -14.50 0.06
CA LEU A 50 2.07 -14.06 -1.32
C LEU A 50 1.96 -12.53 -1.38
N ASN A 51 2.58 -11.95 -2.40
CA ASN A 51 2.43 -10.54 -2.71
C ASN A 51 0.96 -10.20 -2.94
N LYS A 52 0.51 -9.09 -2.35
CA LYS A 52 -0.86 -8.63 -2.44
C LYS A 52 -0.90 -7.27 -3.11
N GLU A 53 -1.52 -7.23 -4.28
CA GLU A 53 -1.64 -6.02 -5.08
C GLU A 53 -2.97 -5.32 -4.78
N PHE A 54 -2.91 -4.00 -4.70
CA PHE A 54 -4.03 -3.12 -4.46
C PHE A 54 -3.97 -1.96 -5.45
N THR A 55 -5.11 -1.62 -6.02
CA THR A 55 -5.24 -0.43 -6.87
C THR A 55 -5.87 0.67 -6.04
N VAL A 56 -5.16 1.78 -5.88
CA VAL A 56 -5.61 2.95 -5.11
C VAL A 56 -5.89 4.08 -6.09
N GLU A 57 -7.08 4.65 -6.04
CA GLU A 57 -7.45 5.79 -6.87
C GLU A 57 -7.46 7.04 -6.00
N ASN A 58 -6.59 8.00 -6.33
CA ASN A 58 -6.53 9.31 -5.69
C ASN A 58 -7.25 10.33 -6.59
N PRO A 59 -8.50 10.70 -6.30
CA PRO A 59 -9.23 11.67 -7.11
C PRO A 59 -8.57 13.06 -7.02
N PRO A 60 -8.61 13.87 -8.09
CA PRO A 60 -8.21 15.26 -8.01
C PRO A 60 -9.15 16.02 -7.07
N LEU A 61 -8.56 16.82 -6.17
CA LEU A 61 -9.26 17.76 -5.30
C LEU A 61 -9.97 18.85 -6.13
#